data_AF-A0A257QCD8-F1
#
_entry.id   AF-A0A257QCD8-F1
#
_cell.length_a   1.000
_cell.length_b   1.000
_cell.length_c   1.000
_cell.angle_alpha   90.00
_cell.angle_beta   90.00
_cell.angle_gamma   90.00
#
_symmetry.space_group_name_H-M   'P 1'
#
loop_
_entity.id
_entity.type
_entity.pdbx_description
1 polymer ?
#
loop_
_entity_poly.entity_id
_entity_poly.type
_entity_poly.pdbx_seq_one_letter_code
_entity_poly.pdbx_strand_id
1 'polypeptide(L)'
;RGGPYDFACASCHSVSGQRIRLQDLPNLTKPGPAREAYSTWPAYRVSQGVLRTMQWRLQDCFRQQRMPVLKYGSQASIDLTVFLGVNANGGHMAAPGLKR
;
A
#
# COMPACT_ATOMS: atom_id res chain seq x y z
N ARG A 1 -9.19 0.90 12.63
CA ARG A 1 -8.91 -0.48 13.10
C ARG A 1 -10.22 -1.26 12.99
N GLY A 2 -10.20 -2.51 12.56
CA GLY A 2 -11.43 -3.30 12.47
C GLY A 2 -11.25 -4.64 11.77
N GLY A 3 -12.38 -5.27 11.46
CA GLY A 3 -12.44 -6.62 10.91
C GLY A 3 -12.13 -7.70 11.97
N PRO A 4 -12.24 -8.99 11.61
CA PRO A 4 -12.02 -10.10 12.54
C PRO A 4 -10.62 -10.16 13.16
N TYR A 5 -9.63 -9.53 12.53
CA TYR A 5 -8.25 -9.48 13.03
C TYR A 5 -7.90 -8.18 13.76
N ASP A 6 -8.88 -7.27 13.87
CA ASP A 6 -8.71 -5.96 14.51
C ASP A 6 -7.45 -5.24 14.00
N PHE A 7 -7.30 -5.13 12.67
CA PHE A 7 -6.15 -4.46 12.04
C PHE A 7 -6.47 -3.05 11.57
N ALA A 8 -5.44 -2.23 11.47
CA ALA A 8 -5.41 -0.98 10.72
C ALA A 8 -4.16 -0.95 9.83
N CYS A 9 -4.11 -0.04 8.85
CA CYS A 9 -2.89 0.17 8.05
C CYS A 9 -1.66 0.39 8.95
N ALA A 10 -1.84 1.19 10.01
CA ALA A 10 -0.81 1.49 10.99
C ALA A 10 -0.33 0.26 11.79
N SER A 11 -1.13 -0.81 11.91
CA SER A 11 -0.70 -2.05 12.56
C SER A 11 0.52 -2.69 11.87
N CYS A 12 0.71 -2.45 10.57
CA CYS A 12 1.85 -2.95 9.82
C CYS A 12 2.79 -1.84 9.30
N HIS A 13 2.27 -0.63 9.08
CA HIS A 13 2.98 0.42 8.34
C HIS A 13 3.32 1.68 9.15
N SER A 14 3.43 1.59 10.48
CA SER A 14 3.77 2.74 11.35
C SER A 14 5.12 2.64 12.06
N VAL A 15 5.76 1.47 12.05
CA VAL A 15 7.03 1.20 12.74
C VAL A 15 8.08 0.78 11.72
N SER A 16 9.30 1.31 11.86
CA SER A 16 10.41 1.00 10.95
C SER A 16 11.05 -0.37 11.29
N GLY A 17 11.66 -1.01 10.30
CA GLY A 17 12.39 -2.27 10.49
C GLY A 17 11.51 -3.48 10.79
N GLN A 18 10.21 -3.41 10.50
CA GLN A 18 9.27 -4.51 10.71
C GLN A 18 9.17 -5.41 9.48
N ARG A 19 8.78 -6.67 9.71
CA ARG A 19 8.47 -7.63 8.65
C ARG A 19 7.32 -8.55 9.06
N ILE A 20 6.57 -9.04 8.09
CA ILE A 20 5.66 -10.19 8.26
C ILE A 20 6.23 -11.36 7.47
N ARG A 21 6.54 -12.46 8.17
CA ARG A 21 7.30 -13.59 7.59
C ARG A 21 8.61 -13.07 6.97
N LEU A 22 8.75 -13.15 5.65
CA LEU A 22 9.92 -12.70 4.89
C LEU A 22 9.61 -11.46 4.03
N GLN A 23 8.56 -10.71 4.38
CA GLN A 23 8.19 -9.47 3.68
C GLN A 23 8.47 -8.27 4.57
N ASP A 24 9.42 -7.44 4.16
CA ASP A 24 9.70 -6.18 4.82
C ASP A 24 8.51 -5.21 4.67
N LEU A 25 8.22 -4.49 5.74
CA LEU A 25 7.10 -3.57 5.81
C LEU A 25 7.61 -2.12 5.80
N PRO A 26 7.26 -1.31 4.77
CA PRO A 26 7.62 0.09 4.78
C PRO A 26 6.83 0.85 5.86
N ASN A 27 7.51 1.76 6.55
CA ASN A 27 6.86 2.72 7.43
C ASN A 27 6.27 3.88 6.61
N LEU A 28 4.98 3.79 6.28
CA LEU A 28 4.28 4.74 5.41
C LEU A 28 3.96 6.08 6.09
N THR A 29 4.33 6.25 7.35
CA THR A 29 4.26 7.53 8.08
C THR A 29 5.55 8.36 7.96
N LYS A 30 6.59 7.81 7.32
CA LYS A 30 7.89 8.47 7.13
C LYS A 30 8.12 8.78 5.64
N PRO A 31 8.59 10.00 5.28
CA PRO A 31 8.71 10.40 3.89
C PRO A 31 9.56 9.48 3.02
N GLY A 32 10.74 9.03 3.48
CA GLY A 32 11.63 8.15 2.70
C GLY A 32 10.97 6.83 2.27
N PRO A 33 10.58 5.96 3.23
CA PRO A 33 9.90 4.70 2.89
C PRO A 33 8.56 4.90 2.16
N ALA A 34 7.83 5.98 2.44
CA ALA A 34 6.60 6.29 1.72
C ALA A 34 6.87 6.62 0.23
N ARG A 35 7.92 7.41 -0.06
CA ARG A 35 8.37 7.72 -1.43
C ARG A 35 8.72 6.45 -2.19
N GLU A 36 9.61 5.62 -1.63
CA GLU A 36 10.05 4.36 -2.24
C GLU A 36 8.86 3.41 -2.51
N ALA A 37 7.93 3.31 -1.55
CA ALA A 37 6.78 2.43 -1.67
C ALA A 37 5.77 2.92 -2.72
N TYR A 38 5.42 4.22 -2.73
CA TYR A 38 4.36 4.78 -3.56
C TYR A 38 4.82 5.05 -4.99
N SER A 39 6.02 5.60 -5.19
CA SER A 39 6.48 6.10 -6.50
C SER A 39 6.78 5.01 -7.54
N THR A 40 6.79 3.76 -7.09
CA THR A 40 7.01 2.56 -7.91
C THR A 40 5.70 1.84 -8.24
N TRP A 41 4.54 2.51 -8.09
CA TRP A 41 3.24 2.05 -8.59
C TRP A 41 2.74 2.97 -9.74
N PRO A 42 2.05 2.43 -10.77
CA PRO A 42 1.65 1.02 -10.97
C PRO A 42 2.85 0.09 -11.10
N ALA A 43 2.66 -1.21 -10.83
CA ALA A 43 3.75 -2.18 -10.81
C ALA A 43 3.36 -3.52 -11.43
N TYR A 44 4.27 -4.11 -12.20
CA TYR A 44 4.14 -5.48 -12.68
C TYR A 44 4.42 -6.44 -11.52
N ARG A 45 3.44 -7.28 -11.20
CA ARG A 45 3.54 -8.25 -10.10
C ARG A 45 3.97 -9.60 -10.61
N VAL A 46 5.20 -9.99 -10.33
CA VAL A 46 5.82 -11.24 -10.81
C VAL A 46 4.99 -12.46 -10.41
N SER A 47 4.47 -12.51 -9.17
CA SER A 47 3.61 -13.63 -8.72
C SER A 47 2.25 -13.73 -9.41
N GLN A 48 1.83 -12.70 -10.16
CA GLN A 48 0.52 -12.65 -10.81
C GLN A 48 0.60 -12.53 -12.34
N GLY A 49 1.77 -12.24 -12.90
CA GLY A 49 1.94 -12.04 -14.34
C GLY A 49 1.17 -10.84 -14.90
N VAL A 50 0.88 -9.81 -14.09
CA VAL A 50 0.01 -8.68 -14.50
C VAL A 50 0.41 -7.36 -13.86
N LEU A 51 0.20 -6.25 -14.58
CA LEU A 51 0.32 -4.88 -14.06
C LEU A 51 -0.83 -4.58 -13.08
N ARG A 52 -0.50 -4.10 -11.88
CA ARG A 52 -1.47 -3.68 -10.87
C ARG A 52 -1.31 -2.21 -10.51
N THR A 53 -2.43 -1.56 -10.21
CA THR A 53 -2.50 -0.15 -9.80
C THR A 53 -2.42 0.00 -8.29
N MET A 54 -2.21 1.23 -7.81
CA MET A 54 -2.34 1.54 -6.37
C MET A 54 -3.75 1.23 -5.85
N GLN A 55 -4.79 1.47 -6.66
CA GLN A 55 -6.16 1.14 -6.28
C GLN A 55 -6.35 -0.36 -6.02
N TRP A 56 -5.81 -1.20 -6.89
CA TRP A 56 -5.82 -2.64 -6.67
C TRP A 56 -5.05 -3.01 -5.40
N ARG A 57 -3.90 -2.36 -5.14
CA ARG A 57 -3.09 -2.61 -3.95
C ARG A 57 -3.86 -2.29 -2.66
N LEU A 58 -4.59 -1.17 -2.61
CA LEU A 58 -5.42 -0.81 -1.46
C LEU A 58 -6.52 -1.84 -1.22
N GLN A 59 -7.22 -2.27 -2.27
CA GLN A 59 -8.22 -3.34 -2.16
C GLN A 59 -7.60 -4.64 -1.64
N ASP A 60 -6.41 -5.02 -2.13
CA ASP A 60 -5.72 -6.23 -1.68
C ASP A 60 -5.28 -6.13 -0.21
N CYS A 61 -4.90 -4.94 0.28
CA CYS A 61 -4.64 -4.70 1.71
C CYS A 61 -5.91 -4.85 2.56
N PHE A 62 -7.06 -4.35 2.12
CA PHE A 62 -8.33 -4.52 2.82
C PHE A 62 -8.74 -5.99 2.88
N ARG A 63 -8.61 -6.71 1.76
CA ARG A 63 -8.86 -8.15 1.68
C ARG A 63 -8.00 -8.93 2.68
N GLN A 64 -6.72 -8.62 2.80
CA GLN A 64 -5.81 -9.28 3.74
C GLN A 64 -6.15 -8.99 5.20
N GLN A 65 -6.73 -7.83 5.51
CA GLN A 65 -7.24 -7.48 6.84
C GLN A 65 -8.61 -8.13 7.15
N ARG A 66 -9.18 -8.90 6.21
CA ARG A 66 -10.55 -9.49 6.32
C ARG A 66 -11.61 -8.41 6.49
N MET A 67 -11.40 -7.24 5.88
CA MET A 67 -12.39 -6.19 5.75
C MET A 67 -13.32 -6.47 4.54
N PRO A 68 -14.53 -5.87 4.50
CA PRO A 68 -15.33 -5.84 3.28
C PRO A 68 -14.55 -5.26 2.10
N VAL A 69 -14.97 -5.61 0.89
CA VAL A 69 -14.31 -5.15 -0.35
C VAL A 69 -14.30 -3.61 -0.40
N LEU A 70 -13.11 -3.03 -0.51
CA LEU A 70 -12.96 -1.60 -0.78
C LEU A 70 -13.47 -1.32 -2.20
N LYS A 71 -14.61 -0.62 -2.31
CA LYS A 71 -15.22 -0.29 -3.59
C LYS A 71 -14.29 0.61 -4.40
N TYR A 72 -14.03 0.21 -5.64
CA TYR A 72 -13.23 0.99 -6.58
C TYR A 72 -13.82 2.39 -6.77
N GLY A 73 -12.98 3.42 -6.63
CA GLY A 73 -13.38 4.82 -6.78
C GLY A 73 -14.27 5.34 -5.64
N SER A 74 -14.46 4.58 -4.56
CA SER A 74 -15.12 5.10 -3.36
C SER A 74 -14.31 6.23 -2.72
N GLN A 75 -15.00 7.13 -2.02
CA GLN A 75 -14.36 8.25 -1.32
C GLN A 75 -13.22 7.77 -0.41
N ALA A 76 -13.45 6.73 0.40
CA ALA A 76 -12.41 6.14 1.25
C ALA A 76 -11.18 5.66 0.47
N SER A 77 -11.37 5.10 -0.73
CA SER A 77 -10.26 4.67 -1.58
C SER A 77 -9.48 5.85 -2.17
N ILE A 78 -10.18 6.93 -2.52
CA ILE A 78 -9.58 8.18 -3.01
C ILE A 78 -8.78 8.84 -1.88
N ASP A 79 -9.39 9.01 -0.70
CA ASP A 79 -8.75 9.65 0.46
C ASP A 79 -7.48 8.91 0.88
N LEU A 80 -7.53 7.57 0.93
CA LEU A 80 -6.35 6.75 1.23
C LEU A 80 -5.26 6.88 0.16
N THR A 81 -5.64 6.93 -1.12
CA THR A 81 -4.67 7.12 -2.20
C THR A 81 -4.01 8.50 -2.09
N VAL A 82 -4.80 9.55 -1.84
CA VAL A 82 -4.31 10.92 -1.65
C VAL A 82 -3.38 11.00 -0.44
N PHE A 83 -3.77 10.44 0.71
CA PHE A 83 -2.95 10.38 1.91
C PHE A 83 -1.57 9.74 1.65
N LEU A 84 -1.56 8.60 0.95
CA LEU A 84 -0.31 7.93 0.61
C LEU A 84 0.54 8.74 -0.38
N GLY A 85 -0.08 9.39 -1.37
CA GLY A 85 0.62 10.27 -2.31
C GLY A 85 1.22 11.49 -1.63
N VAL A 86 0.51 12.12 -0.70
CA VAL A 86 0.99 13.26 0.09
C VAL A 86 2.17 12.86 0.97
N ASN A 87 2.10 11.70 1.65
CA ASN A 87 3.23 11.21 2.46
C ASN A 87 4.46 10.88 1.60
N ALA A 88 4.24 10.55 0.33
CA ALA A 88 5.28 10.29 -0.66
C ALA A 88 5.74 11.56 -1.42
N ASN A 89 5.31 12.75 -1.01
CA ASN A 89 5.65 13.99 -1.72
C ASN A 89 7.17 14.20 -1.85
N GLY A 90 7.62 14.66 -3.02
CA GLY A 90 9.03 14.80 -3.39
C GLY A 90 9.71 13.49 -3.84
N GLY A 91 8.97 12.37 -3.92
CA GLY A 91 9.46 11.14 -4.50
C GLY A 91 9.53 11.22 -6.03
N HIS A 92 10.64 10.76 -6.61
CA HIS A 92 10.73 10.60 -8.06
C HIS A 92 9.86 9.42 -8.49
N MET A 93 8.95 9.65 -9.44
CA MET A 93 8.10 8.61 -10.02
C MET A 93 8.93 7.67 -10.88
N ALA A 94 9.12 6.45 -10.38
CA ALA A 94 9.88 5.37 -11.04
C ALA A 94 8.94 4.23 -11.46
N ALA A 95 7.74 4.59 -11.92
CA ALA A 95 6.75 3.65 -12.42
C ALA A 95 6.94 3.42 -13.93
N PRO A 96 6.61 2.22 -14.46
CA PRO A 96 6.09 1.07 -13.73
C PRO A 96 7.17 0.34 -12.91
N GLY A 97 6.83 -0.01 -11.67
CA GLY A 97 7.73 -0.81 -10.83
C GLY A 97 7.68 -2.30 -11.16
N LEU A 98 8.68 -3.05 -10.71
CA LEU A 98 8.68 -4.51 -10.71
C LEU A 98 8.58 -5.01 -9.25
N LYS A 99 7.55 -5.77 -8.92
CA LYS A 99 7.26 -6.21 -7.54
C LYS A 99 6.96 -7.71 -7.48
N ARG A 100 7.30 -8.35 -6.36
CA ARG A 100 6.97 -9.76 -6.10
C ARG A 100 5.47 -9.95 -5.92
#